data_AF-E3UKL5-F1
#
_entry.id   AF-E3UKL5-F1
#
_cell.length_a   1.000
_cell.length_b   1.000
_cell.length_c   1.000
_cell.angle_alpha   90.00
_cell.angle_beta   90.00
_cell.angle_gamma   90.00
#
_symmetry.space_group_name_H-M   'P 1'
#
loop_
_entity.id
_entity.type
_entity.pdbx_description
1 polymer ?
#
loop_
_entity_poly.entity_id
_entity_poly.type
_entity_poly.pdbx_seq_one_letter_code
_entity_poly.pdbx_strand_id
1 'polypeptide(L)' 'TDQASKLGLGRNKTIISMYSSYQVIQMNKLPLVITFIGSDNCNTGHILSLESQIEPFLKDLAAVVVDAP' A
#
# COMPACT_ATOMS: atom_id res chain seq x y z
N THR A 1 -3.80 -4.59 8.31
CA THR A 1 -4.16 -5.44 7.14
C THR A 1 -4.63 -6.83 7.52
N ASP A 2 -4.18 -7.41 8.64
CA ASP A 2 -4.47 -8.81 9.00
C ASP A 2 -5.93 -9.14 9.24
N GLN A 3 -6.71 -8.24 9.86
CA GLN A 3 -8.14 -8.50 10.09
C GLN A 3 -8.94 -8.53 8.78
N ALA A 4 -8.59 -7.68 7.81
CA ALA A 4 -9.22 -7.70 6.49
C ALA A 4 -8.99 -9.02 5.74
N SER A 5 -7.87 -9.69 5.99
CA SER A 5 -7.57 -11.01 5.39
C SER A 5 -8.43 -12.14 5.99
N LYS A 6 -9.13 -11.91 7.11
CA LYS A 6 -10.00 -12.90 7.75
C LYS A 6 -11.43 -12.90 7.22
N LEU A 7 -11.74 -12.06 6.23
CA LEU A 7 -13.06 -11.97 5.60
C LEU A 7 -13.38 -13.14 4.65
N GLY A 8 -12.45 -14.10 4.47
CA GLY A 8 -12.63 -15.22 3.53
C GLY A 8 -12.37 -14.87 2.06
N LEU A 9 -11.92 -13.64 1.76
CA LEU A 9 -11.61 -13.15 0.41
C LEU A 9 -10.12 -13.28 0.03
N GLY A 10 -9.37 -14.10 0.79
CA GLY A 10 -7.92 -14.22 0.65
C GLY A 10 -7.15 -13.10 1.34
N ARG A 11 -5.86 -13.01 1.03
CA ARG A 11 -4.94 -12.05 1.66
C ARG A 11 -5.23 -10.63 1.17
N ASN A 12 -5.42 -9.70 2.12
CA ASN A 12 -5.61 -8.30 1.80
C ASN A 12 -4.33 -7.70 1.17
N LYS A 13 -4.51 -7.10 -0.01
CA LYS A 13 -3.43 -6.44 -0.78
C LYS A 13 -3.41 -4.94 -0.55
N THR A 14 -4.57 -4.29 -0.61
CA THR A 14 -4.67 -2.83 -0.55
C THR A 14 -5.87 -2.43 0.29
N ILE A 15 -5.73 -1.34 1.04
CA ILE A 15 -6.80 -0.65 1.74
C ILE A 15 -6.85 0.78 1.20
N ILE A 16 -8.04 1.25 0.82
CA ILE A 16 -8.27 2.62 0.35
C ILE A 16 -9.23 3.27 1.35
N SER A 17 -8.84 4.42 1.88
CA SER A 17 -9.64 5.21 2.81
C SER A 17 -9.84 6.61 2.23
N MET A 18 -11.09 6.92 1.89
CA MET A 18 -11.47 8.23 1.34
C MET A 18 -11.99 9.12 2.48
N TYR A 19 -11.41 10.30 2.63
CA TYR A 19 -11.81 11.34 3.56
C TYR A 19 -12.27 12.59 2.80
N SER A 20 -12.81 13.58 3.51
CA SER A 20 -13.38 14.78 2.89
C SER A 20 -12.38 15.66 2.14
N SER A 21 -11.09 15.59 2.45
CA SER A 21 -10.04 16.41 1.81
C SER A 21 -8.83 15.62 1.32
N TYR A 22 -8.79 14.32 1.57
CA TYR A 22 -7.68 13.46 1.17
C TYR A 22 -8.12 12.00 1.05
N GLN A 23 -7.30 11.22 0.38
CA GLN A 23 -7.41 9.77 0.33
C GLN A 23 -6.10 9.13 0.79
N VAL A 24 -6.20 8.01 1.49
CA VAL A 24 -5.08 7.20 1.96
C VAL A 24 -5.15 5.85 1.26
N ILE A 25 -4.12 5.49 0.51
CA ILE A 25 -4.01 4.19 -0.16
C ILE A 25 -2.85 3.45 0.48
N GLN A 26 -3.14 2.38 1.21
CA GLN A 26 -2.15 1.53 1.85
C GLN A 26 -2.02 0.21 1.11
N MET A 27 -0.81 -0.09 0.63
CA MET A 27 -0.47 -1.34 -0.06
C MET A 27 0.37 -2.23 0.84
N ASN A 28 -0.03 -3.48 0.94
CA ASN A 28 0.64 -4.53 1.69
C ASN A 28 1.81 -5.11 0.88
N LYS A 29 3.04 -4.73 1.22
CA LYS A 29 4.29 -5.14 0.56
C LYS A 29 5.28 -5.69 1.59
N LEU A 30 4.83 -6.65 2.42
CA LEU A 30 5.63 -7.14 3.56
C LEU A 30 7.10 -7.41 3.16
N PRO A 31 8.07 -6.97 3.99
CA PRO A 31 7.90 -6.41 5.34
C PRO A 31 7.44 -4.94 5.36
N LEU A 32 7.29 -4.29 4.19
CA LEU A 32 6.91 -2.90 4.07
C LEU A 32 5.39 -2.70 3.98
N VAL A 33 4.95 -1.52 4.37
CA VAL A 33 3.62 -0.99 4.06
C VAL A 33 3.80 0.34 3.35
N ILE A 34 3.34 0.42 2.10
CA ILE A 34 3.43 1.64 1.31
C ILE A 34 2.16 2.43 1.49
N THR A 35 2.28 3.69 1.90
CA THR A 35 1.13 4.59 2.11
C THR A 35 1.24 5.78 1.18
N PHE A 36 0.28 5.91 0.26
CA PHE A 36 0.08 7.12 -0.52
C PHE A 36 -0.97 7.99 0.13
N ILE A 37 -0.69 9.30 0.22
CA ILE A 37 -1.65 10.31 0.66
C ILE A 37 -1.81 11.29 -0.51
N GLY A 38 -3.02 11.40 -1.02
CA GLY A 38 -3.37 12.33 -2.10
C GLY A 38 -4.59 13.14 -1.75
N SER A 39 -4.90 14.17 -2.54
CA SER A 39 -6.15 14.92 -2.39
C SER A 39 -7.37 14.01 -2.60
N ASP A 40 -8.51 14.41 -2.04
CA ASP A 40 -9.81 13.76 -2.24
C ASP A 40 -10.14 13.55 -3.73
N ASN A 41 -9.74 14.50 -4.58
CA ASN A 41 -10.00 14.46 -6.02
C ASN A 41 -8.92 13.77 -6.87
N CYS A 42 -7.85 13.24 -6.29
CA CYS A 42 -6.80 12.58 -7.08
C CYS A 42 -7.27 11.22 -7.63
N ASN A 43 -6.72 10.82 -8.78
CA ASN A 43 -7.11 9.58 -9.43
C ASN A 43 -6.49 8.37 -8.71
N THR A 44 -7.30 7.66 -7.93
CA THR A 44 -6.89 6.45 -7.21
C THR A 44 -6.37 5.37 -8.15
N GLY A 45 -6.95 5.22 -9.35
CA GLY A 45 -6.49 4.26 -10.35
C GLY A 45 -5.06 4.53 -10.83
N HIS A 46 -4.68 5.80 -10.96
CA HIS A 46 -3.30 6.18 -11.26
C HIS A 46 -2.35 5.86 -10.09
N ILE A 47 -2.78 6.06 -8.84
CA ILE A 47 -1.98 5.67 -7.67
C ILE A 47 -1.78 4.15 -7.64
N LEU A 48 -2.82 3.38 -7.94
CA LEU A 48 -2.71 1.91 -8.02
C LEU A 48 -1.76 1.47 -9.14
N SER A 49 -1.72 2.16 -10.27
CA SER A 49 -0.79 1.83 -11.37
C SER A 49 0.66 2.17 -11.08
N LEU A 50 0.94 3.02 -10.06
CA LEU A 50 2.30 3.27 -9.60
C LEU A 50 2.89 2.06 -8.87
N GLU A 51 2.07 1.17 -8.32
CA GLU A 51 2.54 -0.01 -7.57
C GLU A 51 3.60 -0.82 -8.35
N SER A 52 3.31 -1.14 -9.62
CA SER A 52 4.22 -1.92 -10.47
C SER A 52 5.49 -1.15 -10.84
N GLN A 53 5.42 0.19 -10.89
CA GLN A 53 6.55 1.05 -11.22
C GLN A 53 7.50 1.21 -10.04
N ILE A 54 6.98 1.19 -8.81
CA ILE A 54 7.79 1.35 -7.60
C ILE A 54 8.39 0.04 -7.08
N GLU A 55 7.82 -1.11 -7.46
CA GLU A 55 8.24 -2.44 -7.01
C GLU A 55 9.76 -2.69 -7.07
N PRO A 56 10.50 -2.28 -8.12
CA PRO A 56 11.94 -2.49 -8.18
C PRO A 56 12.69 -1.81 -7.04
N PHE A 57 12.27 -0.60 -6.64
CA PHE A 57 12.90 0.17 -5.57
C PHE A 57 12.54 -0.33 -4.18
N LEU A 58 11.40 -1.02 -4.04
CA LEU A 58 10.97 -1.58 -2.76
C LEU A 58 11.82 -2.77 -2.32
N LYS A 59 12.46 -3.49 -3.25
CA LYS A 59 13.29 -4.65 -2.92
C LYS A 59 14.49 -4.27 -2.06
N ASP A 60 15.20 -3.23 -2.46
CA ASP A 60 16.37 -2.73 -1.73
C ASP A 60 15.96 -2.22 -0.34
N LEU A 61 14.83 -1.51 -0.25
CA LEU A 61 14.29 -1.02 1.01
C LEU A 61 13.83 -2.16 1.94
N ALA A 62 13.22 -3.19 1.37
CA ALA A 62 12.76 -4.37 2.13
C ALA A 62 13.93 -5.11 2.75
N ALA A 63 15.06 -5.24 2.05
CA ALA A 63 16.26 -5.91 2.57
C ALA A 63 16.74 -5.27 3.87
N VAL A 64 16.78 -3.93 3.94
CA VAL A 64 17.21 -3.19 5.14
C VAL A 64 16.27 -3.40 6.34
N VAL A 65 14.99 -3.66 6.09
CA VAL A 65 13.99 -3.91 7.14
C VAL A 65 14.03 -5.35 7.64
N VAL A 66 14.35 -6.32 6.77
CA VAL A 66 14.53 -7.72 7.17
C VAL A 66 15.82 -7.89 7.99
N ASP A 67 16.87 -7.16 7.64
CA ASP A 67 18.17 -7.21 8.32
C ASP A 67 18.23 -6.32 9.58
N ALA A 68 17.16 -5.59 9.90
CA ALA A 68 17.06 -4.82 11.13
C ALA A 68 16.86 -5.79 12.32
N PRO A 69 17.70 -5.68 13.38
CA PRO A 69 17.68 -6.60 14.53
C PRO A 69 16.41 -6.53 15.38
#